data_AF-A0A9D7PU36-F1
#
_entry.id   AF-A0A9D7PU36-F1
#
_cell.length_a   1.000
_cell.length_b   1.000
_cell.length_c   1.000
_cell.angle_alpha   90.00
_cell.angle_beta   90.00
_cell.angle_gamma   90.00
#
_symmetry.space_group_name_H-M   'P 1'
#
loop_
_entity.id
_entity.type
_entity.pdbx_description
1 polymer ?
#
loop_
_entity_poly.entity_id
_entity_poly.type
_entity_poly.pdbx_seq_one_letter_code
_entity_poly.pdbx_strand_id
1 'polypeptide(L)'
;MENLTNPVFRPFREGFYDYHRMALDKVTEDEGKTRAIMQSALTSMGDVDTAVPNSMIIQMFGNAKKTEIIEIFKKAERGQKSRIAQTMIKMDKSKAGDYKVLEN
;
A
#
# COMPACT_ATOMS: atom_id res chain seq x y z
N MET A 1 6.20 -17.86 13.94
CA MET A 1 5.32 -17.47 12.81
C MET A 1 4.24 -16.56 13.35
N GLU A 2 4.00 -15.44 12.68
CA GLU A 2 2.96 -14.46 13.04
C GLU A 2 1.57 -15.05 12.76
N ASN A 3 0.63 -14.98 13.71
CA ASN A 3 -0.72 -15.53 13.49
C ASN A 3 -1.57 -14.54 12.68
N LEU A 4 -1.56 -14.69 11.36
CA LEU A 4 -2.29 -13.82 10.43
C LEU A 4 -3.81 -13.92 10.53
N THR A 5 -4.37 -14.89 11.25
CA THR A 5 -5.82 -14.98 11.49
C THR A 5 -6.28 -14.15 12.68
N ASN A 6 -5.34 -13.63 13.48
CA ASN A 6 -5.64 -12.72 14.57
C ASN A 6 -6.44 -11.50 14.05
N PRO A 7 -7.49 -11.05 14.77
CA PRO A 7 -8.26 -9.86 14.42
C PRO A 7 -7.42 -8.61 14.14
N VAL A 8 -6.24 -8.46 14.76
CA VAL A 8 -5.33 -7.32 14.52
C VAL A 8 -4.86 -7.22 13.06
N PHE A 9 -4.79 -8.35 12.35
CA PHE A 9 -4.43 -8.39 10.92
C PHE A 9 -5.64 -8.31 9.99
N ARG A 10 -6.87 -8.14 10.51
CA ARG A 10 -8.05 -8.00 9.66
C ARG A 10 -7.93 -6.86 8.64
N PRO A 11 -7.47 -5.63 9.01
CA PRO A 11 -7.27 -4.55 8.06
C PRO A 11 -6.26 -4.93 6.96
N PHE A 12 -5.22 -5.69 7.31
CA PHE A 12 -4.29 -6.20 6.31
C PHE A 12 -4.98 -7.13 5.32
N ARG A 13 -5.76 -8.10 5.79
CA ARG A 13 -6.45 -9.08 4.91
C ARG A 13 -7.48 -8.42 4.00
N GLU A 14 -8.26 -7.48 4.54
CA GLU A 14 -9.24 -6.70 3.78
C GLU A 14 -8.56 -5.81 2.74
N GLY A 15 -7.56 -5.02 3.15
CA GLY A 15 -6.78 -4.19 2.23
C GLY A 15 -6.03 -5.01 1.17
N PHE A 16 -5.49 -6.18 1.52
CA PHE A 16 -4.85 -7.08 0.57
C PHE A 16 -5.84 -7.59 -0.49
N TYR A 17 -7.06 -7.94 -0.08
CA TYR A 17 -8.13 -8.33 -0.99
C TYR A 17 -8.53 -7.18 -1.90
N ASP A 18 -8.76 -5.99 -1.36
CA ASP A 18 -9.17 -4.81 -2.14
C ASP A 18 -8.08 -4.38 -3.12
N TYR A 19 -6.81 -4.39 -2.69
CA TYR A 19 -5.67 -4.05 -3.53
C TYR A 19 -5.62 -4.94 -4.78
N HIS A 20 -5.70 -6.25 -4.63
CA HIS A 20 -5.57 -7.18 -5.76
C HIS A 20 -6.89 -7.32 -6.53
N ARG A 21 -7.99 -7.61 -5.83
CA ARG A 21 -9.24 -8.02 -6.46
C ARG A 21 -10.14 -6.86 -6.86
N MET A 22 -10.08 -5.75 -6.13
CA MET A 22 -10.93 -4.58 -6.41
C MET A 22 -10.21 -3.47 -7.15
N ALA A 23 -8.89 -3.34 -6.99
CA ALA A 23 -8.08 -2.42 -7.76
C ALA A 23 -7.56 -3.10 -9.04
N LEU A 24 -6.63 -4.06 -8.93
CA LEU A 24 -5.91 -4.60 -10.10
C LEU A 24 -6.79 -5.44 -11.04
N ASP A 25 -7.61 -6.34 -10.50
CA ASP A 25 -8.47 -7.20 -11.33
C ASP A 25 -9.67 -6.47 -11.93
N LYS A 26 -10.04 -5.31 -11.35
CA LYS A 26 -11.08 -4.43 -11.88
C LYS A 26 -10.47 -3.16 -12.49
N VAL A 27 -9.21 -3.22 -12.95
CA VAL A 27 -8.64 -2.19 -13.82
C VAL A 27 -9.49 -2.15 -15.09
N THR A 28 -10.54 -1.36 -15.07
CA THR A 28 -11.42 -1.08 -16.19
C THR A 28 -11.42 0.42 -16.39
N GLU A 29 -10.92 0.88 -17.54
CA GLU A 29 -11.02 2.21 -18.18
C GLU A 29 -10.67 3.48 -17.37
N ASP A 30 -10.74 3.46 -16.03
CA ASP A 30 -10.51 4.59 -15.12
C ASP A 30 -9.34 4.29 -14.17
N GLU A 31 -8.16 4.77 -14.58
CA GLU A 31 -6.96 4.69 -13.77
C GLU A 31 -7.06 5.50 -12.45
N GLY A 32 -7.84 6.57 -12.44
CA GLY A 32 -8.04 7.42 -11.26
C GLY A 32 -8.76 6.68 -10.15
N LYS A 33 -9.84 5.98 -10.51
CA LYS A 33 -10.59 5.10 -9.60
C LYS A 33 -9.72 3.95 -9.08
N THR A 34 -8.93 3.34 -9.95
CA THR A 34 -7.98 2.29 -9.56
C THR A 34 -7.01 2.80 -8.49
N ARG A 35 -6.38 3.97 -8.73
CA ARG A 35 -5.46 4.59 -7.77
C ARG A 35 -6.13 4.92 -6.44
N ALA A 36 -7.38 5.38 -6.45
CA ALA A 36 -8.13 5.67 -5.23
C ALA A 36 -8.38 4.41 -4.38
N ILE A 37 -8.77 3.30 -5.01
CA ILE A 37 -8.98 2.01 -4.33
C ILE A 37 -7.65 1.50 -3.75
N MET A 38 -6.58 1.51 -4.55
CA MET A 38 -5.24 1.12 -4.08
C MET A 38 -4.78 1.97 -2.89
N GLN A 39 -4.99 3.28 -2.94
CA GLN A 39 -4.61 4.17 -1.85
C GLN A 39 -5.37 3.86 -0.56
N SER A 40 -6.67 3.58 -0.66
CA SER A 40 -7.48 3.16 0.50
C SER A 40 -6.98 1.84 1.09
N ALA A 41 -6.74 0.85 0.23
CA ALA A 41 -6.23 -0.46 0.62
C ALA A 41 -4.84 -0.39 1.30
N LEU A 42 -3.92 0.38 0.72
CA LEU A 42 -2.57 0.59 1.27
C LEU A 42 -2.62 1.32 2.62
N THR A 43 -3.52 2.29 2.78
CA THR A 43 -3.74 2.96 4.07
C THR A 43 -4.22 1.95 5.13
N SER A 44 -5.23 1.15 4.80
CA SER A 44 -5.78 0.13 5.70
C SER A 44 -4.72 -0.92 6.12
N MET A 45 -3.90 -1.37 5.18
CA MET A 45 -2.77 -2.25 5.49
C MET A 45 -1.75 -1.56 6.39
N GLY A 46 -1.43 -0.30 6.14
CA GLY A 46 -0.48 0.50 6.94
C GLY A 46 -0.93 0.82 8.36
N ASP A 47 -2.22 0.70 8.68
CA ASP A 47 -2.73 0.81 10.05
C ASP A 47 -2.32 -0.38 10.93
N VAL A 48 -2.08 -1.54 10.31
CA VAL A 48 -1.55 -2.71 11.03
C VAL A 48 -0.14 -2.44 11.58
N ASP A 49 0.70 -1.65 10.90
CA ASP A 49 2.03 -1.29 11.44
C ASP A 49 1.94 -0.44 12.71
N THR A 50 0.81 0.27 12.93
CA THR A 50 0.57 0.99 14.19
C THR A 50 0.22 0.04 15.33
N ALA A 51 -0.56 -1.01 15.06
CA ALA A 51 -0.94 -2.00 16.06
C ALA A 51 0.13 -3.08 16.30
N VAL A 52 0.88 -3.43 15.26
CA VAL A 52 1.95 -4.42 15.26
C VAL A 52 3.18 -3.83 14.56
N PRO A 53 3.99 -3.02 15.27
CA PRO A 53 5.18 -2.43 14.69
C PRO A 53 6.16 -3.49 14.18
N ASN A 54 6.79 -3.22 13.04
CA ASN A 54 7.74 -4.16 12.40
C ASN A 54 7.09 -5.50 12.02
N SER A 55 5.80 -5.52 11.72
CA SER A 55 5.11 -6.72 11.26
C SER A 55 5.76 -7.27 9.99
N MET A 56 6.05 -8.57 9.99
CA MET A 56 6.75 -9.22 8.89
C MET A 56 5.89 -9.21 7.63
N ILE A 57 4.57 -9.36 7.76
CA ILE A 57 3.67 -9.39 6.60
C ILE A 57 3.61 -8.04 5.87
N ILE A 58 3.70 -6.92 6.61
CA ILE A 58 3.74 -5.58 6.03
C ILE A 58 5.05 -5.35 5.28
N GLN A 59 6.19 -5.74 5.86
CA GLN A 59 7.49 -5.63 5.20
C GLN A 59 7.56 -6.51 3.94
N MET A 60 7.02 -7.73 4.00
CA MET A 60 7.00 -8.63 2.86
C MET A 60 6.15 -8.07 1.72
N PHE A 61 4.97 -7.51 2.05
CA PHE A 61 4.11 -6.86 1.07
C PHE A 61 4.80 -5.65 0.42
N GLY A 62 5.37 -4.76 1.23
CA GLY A 62 6.10 -3.58 0.76
C GLY A 62 7.21 -3.96 -0.22
N ASN A 63 8.06 -4.93 0.16
CA ASN A 63 9.13 -5.42 -0.71
C ASN A 63 8.62 -6.01 -2.03
N ALA A 64 7.54 -6.80 -1.98
CA ALA A 64 7.00 -7.47 -3.15
C ALA A 64 6.30 -6.51 -4.13
N LYS A 65 5.64 -5.46 -3.63
CA LYS A 65 4.76 -4.60 -4.42
C LYS A 65 5.27 -3.18 -4.65
N LYS A 66 6.39 -2.79 -4.02
CA LYS A 66 7.01 -1.46 -4.17
C LYS A 66 7.08 -0.96 -5.61
N THR A 67 7.67 -1.74 -6.50
CA THR A 67 7.89 -1.32 -7.90
C THR A 67 6.57 -1.05 -8.61
N GLU A 68 5.59 -1.93 -8.44
CA GLU A 68 4.25 -1.80 -9.01
C GLU A 68 3.55 -0.51 -8.52
N ILE A 69 3.58 -0.27 -7.21
CA ILE A 69 2.99 0.91 -6.58
C ILE A 69 3.65 2.19 -7.11
N ILE A 70 4.99 2.21 -7.19
CA ILE A 70 5.71 3.36 -7.73
C ILE A 70 5.30 3.63 -9.18
N GLU A 71 5.28 2.63 -10.05
CA GLU A 71 4.92 2.83 -11.46
C GLU A 71 3.47 3.31 -11.66
N ILE A 72 2.53 2.78 -10.88
CA ILE A 72 1.12 3.19 -10.97
C ILE A 72 0.92 4.63 -10.48
N PHE A 73 1.57 5.00 -9.38
CA PHE A 73 1.38 6.32 -8.78
C PHE A 73 2.29 7.41 -9.38
N LYS A 74 3.30 7.07 -10.19
CA LYS A 74 4.11 8.04 -10.93
C LYS A 74 3.29 8.98 -11.82
N LYS A 75 2.15 8.52 -12.34
CA LYS A 75 1.22 9.29 -13.17
C LYS A 75 0.08 9.95 -12.37
N ALA A 76 0.05 9.80 -11.05
CA ALA A 76 -1.01 10.35 -10.21
C ALA A 76 -0.86 11.87 -10.01
N GLU A 77 -1.94 12.51 -9.58
CA GLU A 77 -1.92 13.91 -9.13
C GLU A 77 -0.97 14.10 -7.95
N ARG A 78 -0.33 15.27 -7.85
CA ARG A 78 0.70 15.56 -6.82
C ARG A 78 0.23 15.24 -5.39
N GLY A 79 -1.02 15.55 -5.07
CA GLY A 79 -1.61 15.25 -3.76
C GLY A 79 -1.72 13.74 -3.47
N GLN A 80 -2.09 12.94 -4.48
CA GLN A 80 -2.13 11.48 -4.33
C GLN A 80 -0.74 10.89 -4.18
N LYS A 81 0.23 11.38 -4.97
CA LYS A 81 1.62 10.93 -4.88
C LYS A 81 2.23 11.15 -3.48
N SER A 82 2.06 12.34 -2.93
CA SER A 82 2.59 12.67 -1.60
C SER A 82 1.98 11.79 -0.51
N ARG A 83 0.65 11.58 -0.55
CA ARG A 83 -0.05 10.72 0.42
C ARG A 83 0.43 9.27 0.32
N ILE A 84 0.54 8.71 -0.88
CA ILE A 84 0.98 7.31 -1.03
C ILE A 84 2.44 7.12 -0.63
N ALA A 85 3.31 8.11 -0.93
CA ALA A 85 4.70 8.08 -0.49
C ALA A 85 4.78 7.99 1.05
N GLN A 86 4.00 8.82 1.77
CA GLN A 86 3.95 8.77 3.23
C GLN A 86 3.45 7.42 3.75
N THR A 87 2.39 6.86 3.16
CA THR A 87 1.88 5.54 3.53
C THR A 87 2.95 4.46 3.35
N MET A 88 3.63 4.45 2.21
CA MET A 88 4.66 3.45 1.91
C MET A 88 5.93 3.62 2.76
N ILE A 89 6.34 4.85 3.05
CA ILE A 89 7.46 5.14 3.98
C ILE A 89 7.13 4.64 5.39
N LYS A 90 5.87 4.77 5.83
CA LYS A 90 5.41 4.24 7.12
C LYS A 90 5.51 2.71 7.15
N MET A 91 5.03 2.05 6.09
CA MET A 91 5.00 0.59 5.97
C MET A 91 6.39 -0.04 5.76
N ASP A 92 7.29 0.63 5.04
CA ASP A 92 8.63 0.14 4.73
C ASP A 92 9.68 1.25 4.93
N LYS A 93 9.92 1.57 6.20
CA LYS A 93 10.87 2.60 6.63
C LYS A 93 12.28 2.37 6.08
N SER A 94 12.67 1.10 5.93
CA SER A 94 14.00 0.73 5.43
C SER A 94 14.23 1.11 3.97
N LYS A 95 13.14 1.26 3.19
CA LYS A 95 13.15 1.62 1.77
C LYS A 95 12.56 3.01 1.51
N ALA A 96 12.51 3.87 2.52
CA ALA A 96 11.97 5.22 2.40
C ALA A 96 12.58 6.02 1.22
N GLY A 97 13.86 5.80 0.91
CA GLY A 97 14.55 6.42 -0.21
C GLY A 97 13.94 6.12 -1.58
N ASP A 98 13.34 4.94 -1.75
CA ASP A 98 12.79 4.50 -3.04
C ASP A 98 11.48 5.23 -3.37
N TYR A 99 10.74 5.68 -2.35
CA TYR A 99 9.47 6.39 -2.53
C TYR A 99 9.62 7.89 -2.79
N LYS A 100 10.83 8.45 -2.61
CA LYS A 100 11.12 9.87 -2.90
C LYS A 100 10.81 10.27 -4.34
N VAL A 101 10.84 9.31 -5.27
CA VAL A 101 10.47 9.53 -6.68
C VAL A 101 9.01 10.00 -6.85
N LEU A 102 8.14 9.71 -5.88
CA LEU A 102 6.75 10.14 -5.87
C LEU A 102 6.58 11.54 -5.26
N GLU A 103 7.57 12.09 -4.55
CA GLU A 103 7.48 13.44 -3.97
C GLU A 103 7.83 14.56 -4.96
N ASN A 104 8.38 14.19 -6.13
CA ASN A 104 8.81 15.09 -7.21
C ASN A 104 7.73 15.29 -8.29
#